data_AF-A0AA88XJD4-F1
#
_entry.id   AF-A0AA88XJD4-F1
#
_cell.length_a   1.000
_cell.length_b   1.000
_cell.length_c   1.000
_cell.angle_alpha   90.00
_cell.angle_beta   90.00
_cell.angle_gamma   90.00
#
_symmetry.space_group_name_H-M   'P 1'
#
loop_
_entity.id
_entity.type
_entity.pdbx_description
1 polymer ?
#
loop_
_entity_poly.entity_id
_entity_poly.type
_entity_poly.pdbx_seq_one_letter_code
_entity_poly.pdbx_strand_id
1 'polypeptide(L)'
;MEERAKFTVFKIKVEKSESDSWFVFRRYTDFVQLNEKLRRKFPKVRLSLPPKRWFKDNFDKDFIEDRVLGLQAFINNCIGHKDICNSRPVREFFCFDEPPGPHDSLEESRVCIYNSQMIGLHSHIASWSLDSLEECRALCDNLEESVYRLRKEVSEKDTEISLLREELDLYKRQVEMLSQALRYEGINNN
;
A
#
# COMPACT_ATOMS: atom_id res chain seq x y z
N MET A 1 6.82 -19.96 15.37
CA MET A 1 6.97 -19.62 13.95
C MET A 1 5.76 -18.78 13.59
N GLU A 2 5.92 -17.45 13.49
CA GLU A 2 4.79 -16.56 13.17
C GLU A 2 4.25 -16.90 11.76
N GLU A 3 2.94 -16.99 11.65
CA GLU A 3 2.25 -17.29 10.38
C GLU A 3 2.45 -16.10 9.43
N ARG A 4 3.09 -16.33 8.28
CA ARG A 4 3.36 -15.27 7.29
C ARG A 4 2.04 -14.72 6.75
N ALA A 5 1.87 -13.40 6.79
CA ALA A 5 0.68 -12.74 6.26
C ALA A 5 0.56 -12.93 4.73
N LYS A 6 -0.62 -13.37 4.28
CA LYS A 6 -0.93 -13.56 2.85
C LYS A 6 -1.34 -12.22 2.21
N PHE A 7 -1.05 -12.05 0.92
CA PHE A 7 -1.45 -10.87 0.15
C PHE A 7 -1.67 -11.20 -1.34
N THR A 8 -2.42 -10.33 -2.02
CA THR A 8 -2.71 -10.46 -3.47
C THR A 8 -1.77 -9.57 -4.28
N VAL A 9 -1.23 -10.13 -5.37
CA VAL A 9 -0.37 -9.42 -6.33
C VAL A 9 -0.97 -9.53 -7.72
N PHE A 10 -0.98 -8.41 -8.44
CA PHE A 10 -1.50 -8.30 -9.79
C PHE A 10 -0.36 -8.40 -10.79
N LYS A 11 -0.43 -9.37 -11.68
CA LYS A 11 0.46 -9.53 -12.83
C LYS A 11 -0.07 -8.69 -13.99
N ILE A 12 0.72 -7.73 -14.45
CA ILE A 12 0.34 -6.79 -15.51
C ILE A 12 1.25 -7.05 -16.70
N LYS A 13 0.67 -7.35 -17.87
CA LYS A 13 1.42 -7.40 -19.13
C LYS A 13 1.52 -5.98 -19.68
N VAL A 14 2.74 -5.51 -19.92
CA VAL A 14 3.00 -4.26 -20.62
C VAL A 14 3.42 -4.61 -22.03
N GLU A 15 2.76 -4.02 -23.03
CA GLU A 15 3.03 -4.24 -24.44
C GLU A 15 3.35 -2.90 -25.10
N LYS A 16 4.61 -2.70 -25.49
CA LYS A 16 5.07 -1.51 -26.22
C LYS A 16 5.02 -1.73 -27.73
N SER A 17 5.30 -2.96 -28.17
CA SER A 17 5.14 -3.41 -29.56
C SER A 17 4.92 -4.93 -29.59
N GLU A 18 4.65 -5.52 -30.77
CA GLU A 18 4.38 -6.97 -30.90
C GLU A 18 5.51 -7.86 -30.36
N SER A 19 6.76 -7.38 -30.41
CA SER A 19 7.94 -8.09 -29.93
C SER A 19 8.51 -7.55 -28.62
N ASP A 20 7.98 -6.44 -28.10
CA ASP A 20 8.49 -5.77 -26.91
C ASP A 20 7.38 -5.73 -25.84
N SER A 21 7.39 -6.75 -24.99
CA SER A 21 6.47 -6.90 -23.88
C SER A 21 7.15 -7.50 -22.66
N TRP A 22 6.69 -7.11 -21.48
CA TRP A 22 7.19 -7.62 -20.21
C TRP A 22 6.07 -7.68 -19.18
N PHE A 23 6.35 -8.31 -18.04
CA PHE A 23 5.43 -8.35 -16.92
C PHE A 23 5.95 -7.47 -15.78
N VAL A 24 5.02 -6.74 -15.13
CA VAL A 24 5.27 -6.08 -13.85
C VAL A 24 4.29 -6.62 -12.81
N PHE A 25 4.74 -6.65 -11.56
CA PHE A 25 4.00 -7.24 -10.45
C PHE A 25 3.77 -6.17 -9.40
N ARG A 26 2.50 -5.87 -9.14
CA ARG A 26 2.12 -4.75 -8.28
C ARG A 26 1.02 -5.17 -7.33
N ARG A 27 1.12 -4.76 -6.07
CA ARG A 27 0.06 -4.89 -5.06
C ARG A 27 -0.89 -3.72 -5.15
N TYR A 28 -2.10 -3.87 -4.60
CA TYR A 28 -3.07 -2.78 -4.51
C TYR A 28 -2.49 -1.52 -3.84
N THR A 29 -1.62 -1.68 -2.84
CA THR A 29 -0.92 -0.56 -2.18
C THR A 29 -0.05 0.24 -3.13
N ASP A 30 0.56 -0.41 -4.12
CA ASP A 30 1.44 0.25 -5.08
C ASP A 30 0.62 1.16 -6.02
N PHE A 31 -0.60 0.71 -6.41
CA PHE A 31 -1.58 1.54 -7.11
C PHE A 31 -2.04 2.73 -6.28
N VAL A 32 -2.27 2.55 -4.97
CA VAL A 32 -2.61 3.66 -4.07
C VAL A 32 -1.50 4.70 -4.04
N GLN A 33 -0.25 4.27 -3.87
CA GLN A 33 0.91 5.18 -3.86
C GLN A 33 1.07 5.91 -5.20
N LEU A 34 0.88 5.22 -6.33
CA LEU A 34 0.88 5.84 -7.65
C LEU A 34 -0.22 6.91 -7.74
N ASN A 35 -1.45 6.58 -7.35
CA ASN A 35 -2.57 7.53 -7.40
C ASN A 35 -2.34 8.78 -6.53
N GLU A 36 -1.72 8.62 -5.36
CA GLU A 36 -1.36 9.77 -4.50
C GLU A 36 -0.30 10.67 -5.14
N LYS A 37 0.73 10.08 -5.77
CA LYS A 37 1.74 10.82 -6.53
C LYS A 37 1.09 11.58 -7.69
N LEU A 38 0.17 10.94 -8.42
CA LEU A 38 -0.54 11.53 -9.55
C LEU A 38 -1.50 12.64 -9.13
N ARG A 39 -2.26 12.46 -8.04
CA ARG A 39 -3.16 13.50 -7.51
C ARG A 39 -2.41 14.77 -7.12
N ARG A 40 -1.21 14.64 -6.56
CA ARG A 40 -0.34 15.79 -6.24
C ARG A 40 0.18 16.48 -7.50
N LYS A 41 0.58 15.72 -8.52
CA LYS A 41 1.15 16.25 -9.75
C LYS A 41 0.11 16.82 -10.73
N PHE A 42 -1.08 16.22 -10.77
CA PHE A 42 -2.15 16.54 -11.70
C PHE A 42 -3.47 16.76 -10.96
N PRO A 43 -3.60 17.83 -10.14
CA PRO A 43 -4.73 18.03 -9.23
C PRO A 43 -6.09 18.21 -9.93
N LYS A 44 -6.08 18.54 -11.24
CA LYS A 44 -7.29 18.66 -12.05
C LYS A 44 -7.81 17.33 -12.60
N VAL A 45 -6.98 16.28 -12.59
CA VAL A 45 -7.35 14.97 -13.11
C VAL A 45 -7.93 14.13 -11.97
N ARG A 46 -9.08 13.52 -12.22
CA ARG A 46 -9.72 12.61 -11.27
C ARG A 46 -9.47 11.17 -11.70
N LEU A 47 -8.51 10.52 -11.06
CA LEU A 47 -8.27 9.09 -11.18
C LEU A 47 -8.94 8.36 -10.02
N SER A 48 -9.79 7.40 -10.33
CA SER A 48 -10.48 6.57 -9.34
C SER A 48 -9.82 5.19 -9.23
N LEU A 49 -9.62 4.72 -8.01
CA LEU A 49 -9.25 3.34 -7.72
C LEU A 49 -10.49 2.56 -7.24
N PRO A 50 -10.55 1.24 -7.46
CA PRO A 50 -11.55 0.42 -6.80
C PRO A 50 -11.41 0.54 -5.27
N PRO A 51 -12.51 0.44 -4.51
CA PRO A 51 -12.49 0.71 -3.08
C PRO A 51 -11.60 -0.26 -2.29
N LYS A 52 -11.06 0.21 -1.17
CA LYS A 52 -10.43 -0.64 -0.14
C LYS A 52 -11.50 -1.56 0.48
N ARG A 53 -11.15 -2.82 0.74
CA ARG A 53 -12.00 -3.78 1.44
C ARG A 53 -11.61 -3.78 2.91
N TRP A 54 -12.51 -3.31 3.77
CA TRP A 54 -12.22 -3.07 5.19
C TRP A 54 -12.78 -4.16 6.12
N PHE A 55 -13.83 -4.89 5.71
CA PHE A 55 -14.60 -5.77 6.61
C PHE A 55 -14.95 -7.14 6.02
N LYS A 56 -14.33 -7.55 4.91
CA LYS A 56 -14.61 -8.82 4.22
C LYS A 56 -13.30 -9.46 3.76
N ASP A 57 -13.33 -10.77 3.53
CA ASP A 57 -12.18 -11.57 3.09
C ASP A 57 -11.52 -10.96 1.83
N ASN A 58 -10.21 -10.70 1.85
CA ASN A 58 -9.51 -10.13 0.69
C ASN A 58 -9.27 -11.15 -0.44
N PHE A 59 -9.50 -12.44 -0.18
CA PHE A 59 -9.27 -13.52 -1.13
C PHE A 59 -10.53 -14.00 -1.86
N ASP A 60 -11.68 -13.42 -1.52
CA ASP A 60 -12.94 -13.75 -2.18
C ASP A 60 -12.90 -13.36 -3.68
N LYS A 61 -13.27 -14.32 -4.51
CA LYS A 61 -12.99 -14.34 -5.96
C LYS A 61 -13.69 -13.20 -6.69
N ASP A 62 -14.99 -13.00 -6.44
CA ASP A 62 -15.80 -11.99 -7.11
C ASP A 62 -15.24 -10.58 -6.87
N PHE A 63 -14.78 -10.31 -5.65
CA PHE A 63 -14.12 -9.05 -5.35
C PHE A 63 -12.76 -8.89 -6.01
N ILE A 64 -11.96 -9.95 -6.11
CA ILE A 64 -10.69 -9.86 -6.84
C ILE A 64 -10.97 -9.54 -8.30
N GLU A 65 -11.99 -10.14 -8.90
CA GLU A 65 -12.42 -9.85 -10.27
C GLU A 65 -12.88 -8.39 -10.43
N ASP A 66 -13.77 -7.90 -9.55
CA ASP A 66 -14.19 -6.49 -9.52
C ASP A 66 -13.00 -5.54 -9.36
N ARG A 67 -12.05 -5.91 -8.50
CA ARG A 67 -10.83 -5.14 -8.28
C ARG A 67 -9.94 -5.13 -9.52
N VAL A 68 -9.78 -6.26 -10.21
CA VAL A 68 -9.04 -6.33 -11.48
C VAL A 68 -9.67 -5.38 -12.51
N LEU A 69 -11.00 -5.38 -12.65
CA LEU A 69 -11.70 -4.45 -13.54
C LEU A 69 -11.45 -2.98 -13.19
N GLY A 70 -11.55 -2.63 -11.89
CA GLY A 70 -11.29 -1.27 -11.43
C GLY A 70 -9.83 -0.84 -11.60
N LEU A 71 -8.88 -1.74 -11.36
CA LEU A 71 -7.46 -1.47 -11.59
C LEU A 71 -7.15 -1.33 -13.08
N GLN A 72 -7.75 -2.13 -13.95
CA GLN A 72 -7.59 -1.98 -15.40
C GLN A 72 -8.14 -0.63 -15.89
N ALA A 73 -9.31 -0.20 -15.40
CA ALA A 73 -9.85 1.12 -15.71
C ALA A 73 -8.92 2.26 -15.24
N PHE A 74 -8.32 2.13 -14.05
CA PHE A 74 -7.31 3.07 -13.55
C PHE A 74 -6.07 3.13 -14.46
N ILE A 75 -5.54 1.98 -14.87
CA ILE A 75 -4.40 1.89 -15.80
C ILE A 75 -4.75 2.59 -17.12
N ASN A 76 -5.90 2.26 -17.71
CA ASN A 76 -6.35 2.85 -18.98
C ASN A 76 -6.43 4.38 -18.92
N ASN A 77 -6.94 4.93 -17.80
CA ASN A 77 -6.99 6.37 -17.61
C ASN A 77 -5.60 7.00 -17.45
N CYS A 78 -4.65 6.31 -16.81
CA CYS A 78 -3.28 6.80 -16.67
C CYS A 78 -2.57 6.87 -18.03
N ILE A 79 -2.69 5.81 -18.84
CA ILE A 79 -2.00 5.71 -20.13
C ILE A 79 -2.71 6.51 -21.24
N GLY A 80 -4.02 6.74 -21.13
CA GLY A 80 -4.80 7.53 -22.08
C GLY A 80 -4.50 9.03 -22.05
N HIS A 81 -3.91 9.54 -20.98
CA HIS A 81 -3.48 10.93 -20.87
C HIS A 81 -1.97 11.07 -21.10
N LYS A 82 -1.56 11.71 -22.20
CA LYS A 82 -0.15 11.82 -22.59
C LYS A 82 0.75 12.38 -21.48
N ASP A 83 0.31 13.42 -20.77
CA ASP A 83 1.10 14.04 -19.71
C ASP A 83 1.26 13.14 -18.48
N ILE A 84 0.24 12.33 -18.17
CA ILE A 84 0.25 11.37 -17.07
C ILE A 84 1.10 10.17 -17.44
N CYS A 85 0.87 9.61 -18.63
CA CYS A 85 1.59 8.46 -19.18
C CYS A 85 3.11 8.70 -19.20
N ASN A 86 3.55 9.87 -19.66
CA ASN A 86 4.96 10.25 -19.70
C ASN A 86 5.52 10.75 -18.36
N SER A 87 4.70 10.79 -17.31
CA SER A 87 5.16 11.24 -16.00
C SER A 87 6.07 10.20 -15.33
N ARG A 88 7.12 10.66 -14.66
CA ARG A 88 8.06 9.81 -13.92
C ARG A 88 7.38 8.72 -13.05
N PRO A 89 6.36 9.02 -12.21
CA PRO A 89 5.71 7.99 -11.40
C PRO A 89 5.07 6.85 -12.22
N VAL A 90 4.53 7.14 -13.40
CA VAL A 90 3.91 6.13 -14.28
C VAL A 90 4.98 5.33 -15.00
N ARG A 91 6.00 6.00 -15.53
CA ARG A 91 7.16 5.33 -16.15
C ARG A 91 7.86 4.36 -15.19
N GLU A 92 8.07 4.77 -13.94
CA GLU A 92 8.63 3.92 -12.88
C GLU A 92 7.68 2.76 -12.53
N PHE A 93 6.37 3.03 -12.40
CA PHE A 93 5.41 2.00 -12.00
C PHE A 93 5.33 0.85 -13.01
N PHE A 94 5.39 1.15 -14.31
CA PHE A 94 5.31 0.16 -15.39
C PHE A 94 6.68 -0.26 -15.96
N CYS A 95 7.78 0.27 -15.41
CA CYS A 95 9.14 0.01 -15.90
C CYS A 95 9.30 0.34 -17.40
N PHE A 96 8.79 1.48 -17.86
CA PHE A 96 8.83 1.86 -19.29
C PHE A 96 10.26 2.12 -19.81
N ASP A 97 11.18 2.49 -18.93
CA ASP A 97 12.55 2.89 -19.31
C ASP A 97 13.56 1.77 -19.14
N GLU A 98 13.34 0.95 -18.11
CA GLU A 98 14.17 -0.19 -17.75
C GLU A 98 13.26 -1.41 -17.62
N PRO A 99 12.72 -1.92 -18.74
CA PRO A 99 11.81 -3.06 -18.71
C PRO A 99 12.54 -4.29 -18.17
N PRO A 100 11.95 -5.03 -17.21
CA PRO A 100 12.54 -6.24 -16.69
C PRO A 100 12.68 -7.28 -17.79
N GLY A 101 13.80 -8.02 -17.79
CA GLY A 101 13.96 -9.18 -18.64
C GLY A 101 12.90 -10.27 -18.34
N PRO A 102 12.76 -11.28 -19.22
CA PRO A 102 11.84 -12.40 -19.00
C PRO A 102 12.05 -13.13 -17.67
N HIS A 103 13.28 -13.10 -17.13
CA HIS A 103 13.64 -13.68 -15.85
C HIS A 103 13.59 -12.68 -14.69
N ASP A 104 13.85 -11.38 -14.94
CA ASP A 104 13.81 -10.33 -13.90
C ASP A 104 12.38 -9.97 -13.48
N SER A 105 11.42 -10.13 -14.38
CA SER A 105 10.00 -9.95 -14.06
C SER A 105 9.51 -11.04 -13.10
N LEU A 106 10.07 -12.25 -13.19
CA LEU A 106 9.91 -13.29 -12.18
C LEU A 106 10.67 -12.93 -10.90
N GLU A 107 11.88 -12.36 -10.97
CA GLU A 107 12.64 -11.84 -9.81
C GLU A 107 11.85 -10.77 -9.01
N GLU A 108 11.25 -9.78 -9.69
CA GLU A 108 10.32 -8.81 -9.09
C GLU A 108 9.07 -9.51 -8.51
N SER A 109 8.68 -10.66 -9.05
CA SER A 109 7.59 -11.51 -8.52
C SER A 109 8.00 -12.38 -7.34
N ARG A 110 9.28 -12.77 -7.23
CA ARG A 110 9.81 -13.62 -6.14
C ARG A 110 9.64 -12.93 -4.78
N VAL A 111 9.49 -11.61 -4.79
CA VAL A 111 9.06 -10.76 -3.66
C VAL A 111 7.70 -11.19 -3.08
N CYS A 112 6.87 -11.91 -3.84
CA CYS A 112 5.43 -11.89 -3.65
C CYS A 112 4.68 -13.25 -3.68
N ILE A 113 5.36 -14.40 -3.68
CA ILE A 113 4.66 -15.69 -3.77
C ILE A 113 4.92 -16.56 -2.55
N TYR A 114 3.92 -16.64 -1.65
CA TYR A 114 3.40 -17.92 -1.16
C TYR A 114 1.91 -17.79 -0.73
N ASN A 115 1.06 -18.62 -1.37
CA ASN A 115 -0.33 -19.00 -1.09
C ASN A 115 -1.51 -18.03 -1.38
N SER A 116 -2.07 -18.10 -2.59
CA SER A 116 -3.40 -18.70 -2.90
C SER A 116 -4.16 -17.99 -4.05
N GLN A 117 -4.65 -18.79 -5.01
CA GLN A 117 -5.53 -18.48 -6.15
C GLN A 117 -5.01 -17.52 -7.24
N MET A 118 -4.46 -18.15 -8.30
CA MET A 118 -4.23 -17.54 -9.61
C MET A 118 -5.58 -17.27 -10.30
N ILE A 119 -6.01 -16.00 -10.35
CA ILE A 119 -7.02 -15.57 -11.32
C ILE A 119 -6.25 -15.15 -12.57
N GLY A 120 -6.18 -16.07 -13.53
CA GLY A 120 -5.63 -15.82 -14.85
C GLY A 120 -6.59 -14.96 -15.67
N LEU A 121 -6.14 -13.77 -16.09
CA LEU A 121 -6.74 -13.10 -17.23
C LEU A 121 -6.00 -13.57 -18.48
N HIS A 122 -6.73 -14.32 -19.30
CA HIS A 122 -6.24 -14.98 -20.50
C HIS A 122 -5.97 -13.96 -21.62
N SER A 123 -4.75 -13.95 -22.16
CA SER A 123 -4.52 -13.81 -23.61
C SER A 123 -3.22 -14.53 -24.00
N HIS A 124 -3.40 -15.80 -24.40
CA HIS A 124 -2.58 -16.63 -25.30
C HIS A 124 -1.04 -16.75 -25.12
N ILE A 125 -0.63 -18.03 -24.95
CA ILE A 125 0.66 -18.71 -25.28
C ILE A 125 1.62 -19.08 -24.12
N ALA A 126 1.79 -20.41 -23.97
CA ALA A 126 2.92 -21.25 -23.50
C ALA A 126 3.21 -21.52 -21.99
N SER A 127 2.93 -22.80 -21.63
CA SER A 127 3.65 -23.78 -20.79
C SER A 127 4.54 -23.33 -19.61
N TRP A 128 4.23 -23.86 -18.40
CA TRP A 128 5.01 -23.71 -17.17
C TRP A 128 5.83 -24.96 -16.85
N SER A 129 7.09 -24.79 -16.46
CA SER A 129 7.93 -25.80 -15.82
C SER A 129 8.56 -25.20 -14.55
N LEU A 130 8.54 -26.02 -13.50
CA LEU A 130 8.86 -25.74 -12.10
C LEU A 130 10.35 -25.99 -11.83
N ASP A 131 11.01 -25.12 -11.06
CA ASP A 131 12.07 -25.46 -10.10
C ASP A 131 12.36 -24.25 -9.19
N SER A 132 11.93 -24.31 -7.92
CA SER A 132 12.31 -23.34 -6.88
C SER A 132 12.21 -23.96 -5.49
N LEU A 133 13.26 -23.89 -4.67
CA LEU A 133 13.13 -24.03 -3.23
C LEU A 133 14.10 -23.18 -2.39
N GLU A 134 15.19 -22.65 -2.94
CA GLU A 134 16.26 -22.12 -2.09
C GLU A 134 16.26 -20.58 -1.86
N GLU A 135 15.46 -19.81 -2.58
CA GLU A 135 15.67 -18.34 -2.67
C GLU A 135 14.70 -17.46 -1.83
N CYS A 136 13.74 -18.04 -1.10
CA CYS A 136 12.74 -17.29 -0.32
C CYS A 136 13.23 -16.69 1.01
N ARG A 137 14.52 -16.77 1.35
CA ARG A 137 15.04 -16.35 2.67
C ARG A 137 15.28 -14.84 2.77
N ALA A 138 16.00 -14.26 1.83
CA ALA A 138 16.53 -12.88 1.94
C ALA A 138 15.45 -11.79 1.94
N LEU A 139 14.24 -12.08 1.44
CA LEU A 139 13.17 -11.10 1.31
C LEU A 139 12.23 -11.04 2.53
N CYS A 140 12.19 -12.13 3.29
CA CYS A 140 11.51 -12.14 4.59
C CYS A 140 12.22 -11.20 5.57
N ASP A 141 13.55 -11.16 5.54
CA ASP A 141 14.35 -10.35 6.43
C ASP A 141 14.06 -8.84 6.29
N ASN A 142 13.89 -8.33 5.05
CA ASN A 142 13.62 -6.91 4.80
C ASN A 142 12.18 -6.47 5.20
N LEU A 143 11.19 -7.34 5.01
CA LEU A 143 9.81 -7.09 5.44
C LEU A 143 9.68 -7.21 6.96
N GLU A 144 10.38 -8.16 7.58
CA GLU A 144 10.47 -8.29 9.04
C GLU A 144 11.12 -7.03 9.65
N GLU A 145 12.17 -6.49 9.03
CA GLU A 145 12.78 -5.24 9.48
C GLU A 145 11.82 -4.04 9.37
N SER A 146 11.06 -3.97 8.28
CA SER A 146 10.06 -2.91 8.08
C SER A 146 8.91 -3.00 9.10
N VAL A 147 8.42 -4.22 9.37
CA VAL A 147 7.37 -4.48 10.38
C VAL A 147 7.89 -4.15 11.78
N TYR A 148 9.12 -4.54 12.10
CA TYR A 148 9.75 -4.22 13.38
C TYR A 148 9.84 -2.70 13.59
N ARG A 149 10.30 -1.98 12.57
CA ARG A 149 10.42 -0.51 12.62
C ARG A 149 9.08 0.18 12.84
N LEU A 150 8.05 -0.21 12.09
CA LEU A 150 6.71 0.36 12.23
C LEU A 150 6.09 0.03 13.60
N ARG A 151 6.28 -1.19 14.12
CA ARG A 151 5.82 -1.55 15.47
C ARG A 151 6.50 -0.70 16.55
N LYS A 152 7.80 -0.43 16.40
CA LYS A 152 8.56 0.43 17.31
C LYS A 152 8.02 1.86 17.29
N GLU A 153 7.78 2.43 16.10
CA GLU A 153 7.24 3.78 15.95
C GLU A 153 5.85 3.92 16.57
N VAL A 154 4.98 2.92 16.39
CA VAL A 154 3.66 2.88 17.04
C VAL A 154 3.80 2.86 18.56
N SER A 155 4.69 2.02 19.11
CA SER A 155 4.91 1.94 20.56
C SER A 155 5.45 3.24 21.17
N GLU A 156 6.34 3.93 20.46
CA GLU A 156 6.87 5.24 20.88
C GLU A 156 5.76 6.29 20.90
N LYS A 157 4.92 6.31 19.86
CA LYS A 157 3.76 7.22 19.78
C LYS A 157 2.71 6.94 20.84
N ASP A 158 2.44 5.68 21.17
CA ASP A 158 1.53 5.32 22.25
C ASP A 158 2.03 5.80 23.62
N THR A 159 3.34 5.73 23.85
CA THR A 159 3.97 6.25 25.08
C THR A 159 3.84 7.77 25.16
N GLU A 160 4.13 8.47 24.05
CA GLU A 160 3.98 9.93 23.95
C GLU A 160 2.53 10.36 24.23
N ILE A 161 1.55 9.66 23.65
CA ILE A 161 0.13 9.91 23.90
C ILE A 161 -0.22 9.68 25.38
N SER A 162 0.34 8.67 26.02
CA SER A 162 0.10 8.40 27.45
C SER A 162 0.60 9.55 28.33
N LEU A 163 1.83 10.02 28.09
CA LEU A 163 2.43 11.11 28.86
C LEU A 163 1.66 12.42 28.69
N LEU A 164 1.28 12.76 27.45
CA LEU A 164 0.48 13.96 27.18
C LEU A 164 -0.90 13.90 27.84
N ARG A 165 -1.50 12.72 27.98
CA ARG A 165 -2.77 12.54 28.70
C ARG A 165 -2.62 12.78 30.19
N GLU A 166 -1.54 12.29 30.80
CA GLU A 166 -1.26 12.52 32.23
C GLU A 166 -0.98 14.00 32.52
N GLU A 167 -0.18 14.65 31.68
CA GLU A 167 0.11 16.08 31.82
C GLU A 167 -1.16 16.93 31.69
N LEU A 168 -2.02 16.60 30.72
CA LEU A 168 -3.31 17.25 30.57
C LEU A 168 -4.22 17.07 31.80
N ASP A 169 -4.18 15.90 32.46
CA ASP A 169 -4.95 15.65 33.67
C ASP A 169 -4.43 16.49 34.85
N LEU A 170 -3.12 16.64 34.98
CA LEU A 170 -2.51 17.50 36.00
C LEU A 170 -2.92 18.96 35.84
N TYR A 171 -2.84 19.50 34.61
CA TYR A 171 -3.27 20.89 34.36
C TYR A 171 -4.76 21.08 34.63
N LYS A 172 -5.62 20.11 34.27
CA LYS A 172 -7.04 20.17 34.59
C LYS A 172 -7.30 20.25 36.10
N ARG A 173 -6.64 19.41 36.89
CA ARG A 173 -6.75 19.44 38.37
C ARG A 173 -6.27 20.77 38.95
N GLN A 174 -5.17 21.31 38.44
CA GLN A 174 -4.65 22.60 38.90
C GLN A 174 -5.64 23.73 38.61
N VAL A 175 -6.23 23.75 37.41
CA VAL A 175 -7.28 24.71 37.05
C VAL A 175 -8.50 24.58 37.97
N GLU A 176 -8.93 23.36 38.30
CA GLU A 176 -10.03 23.12 39.23
C GLU A 176 -9.74 23.66 40.64
N MET A 177 -8.55 23.37 41.18
CA MET A 177 -8.15 23.85 42.51
C MET A 177 -8.09 25.38 42.56
N LEU A 178 -7.46 26.03 41.57
CA LEU A 178 -7.38 27.49 41.49
C LEU A 178 -8.78 28.11 41.34
N SER A 179 -9.64 27.50 40.53
CA SER A 179 -11.03 27.94 40.36
C SER A 179 -11.84 27.80 41.65
N GLN A 180 -11.54 26.80 42.49
CA GLN A 180 -12.22 26.60 43.77
C GLN A 180 -11.71 27.57 44.84
N ALA A 181 -10.40 27.84 44.88
CA ALA A 181 -9.79 28.83 45.76
C ALA A 181 -10.33 30.24 45.49
N LEU A 182 -10.37 30.66 44.22
CA LEU A 182 -10.94 31.95 43.82
C LEU A 182 -12.42 32.10 44.22
N ARG A 183 -13.20 31.01 44.11
CA ARG A 183 -14.60 30.99 44.56
C ARG A 183 -14.72 31.15 46.08
N TYR A 184 -13.84 30.51 46.85
CA TYR A 184 -13.85 30.61 48.31
C TYR A 184 -13.49 32.03 48.79
N GLU A 185 -12.47 32.66 48.20
CA GLU A 185 -12.13 34.06 48.52
C GLU A 185 -13.23 35.05 48.14
N GLY A 186 -13.93 34.83 47.01
CA GLY A 186 -15.06 35.67 46.61
C GLY A 186 -16.26 35.60 47.56
N ILE A 187 -16.47 34.47 48.25
CA ILE A 187 -17.54 34.30 49.23
C ILE A 187 -17.19 34.97 50.56
N ASN A 188 -15.92 34.93 50.99
CA ASN A 188 -15.50 35.49 52.27
C ASN A 188 -15.25 37.01 52.26
N ASN A 189 -15.16 37.62 51.07
CA ASN A 189 -14.91 39.06 50.89
C ASN A 189 -16.17 39.87 50.57
N ASN A 190 -17.37 39.29 50.67
CA ASN A 190 -18.66 39.88 50.29
C ASN A 190 -19.69 39.69 51.40
#